data_AF-A0A534BCG7-F1
#
_entry.id   AF-A0A534BCG7-F1
#
_cell.length_a   1.000
_cell.length_b   1.000
_cell.length_c   1.000
_cell.angle_alpha   90.00
_cell.angle_beta   90.00
_cell.angle_gamma   90.00
#
_symmetry.space_group_name_H-M   'P 1'
#
loop_
_entity.id
_entity.type
_entity.pdbx_description
1 polymer ?
#
loop_
_entity_poly.entity_id
_entity_poly.type
_entity_poly.pdbx_seq_one_letter_code
_entity_poly.pdbx_strand_id
1 'polypeptide(L)'
;MGTPTNSPLLLHTAAQGESRAAAVGRDEWLFTPLGEPRGYIQPHTLSELWFHTGTACNLACPFCLEGSRPGDRRLARVTFADLVPFIDEGAALGVRQFSFTGGEPFLVRDLVRILEYALALAFLQGSSVLRQRSLQGIRRGQAAPCDLDGGQRSLQGGRHDAQQGGR
;
A
#
# COMPACT_ATOMS: atom_id res chain seq x y z
N MET A 1 -12.45 32.28 -64.87
CA MET A 1 -11.51 33.41 -64.65
C MET A 1 -12.05 34.19 -63.46
N GLY A 2 -11.40 34.47 -62.35
CA GLY A 2 -10.09 34.18 -61.78
C GLY A 2 -10.18 34.63 -60.30
N THR A 3 -9.46 33.95 -59.42
CA THR A 3 -9.36 34.16 -57.96
C THR A 3 -8.45 35.37 -57.64
N PRO A 4 -7.95 35.65 -56.41
CA PRO A 4 -8.34 35.32 -55.02
C PRO A 4 -8.23 36.52 -54.01
N THR A 5 -8.30 36.19 -52.71
CA THR A 5 -7.59 36.80 -51.55
C THR A 5 -8.22 38.07 -50.96
N ASN A 6 -8.38 38.25 -49.64
CA ASN A 6 -7.49 37.87 -48.56
C ASN A 6 -8.23 37.87 -47.20
N SER A 7 -7.86 36.92 -46.33
CA SER A 7 -8.25 36.87 -44.91
C SER A 7 -7.08 37.39 -44.07
N PRO A 8 -7.31 38.08 -42.95
CA PRO A 8 -6.76 37.60 -41.67
C PRO A 8 -7.77 37.78 -40.53
N LEU A 9 -8.13 36.69 -39.83
CA LEU A 9 -7.61 36.25 -38.52
C LEU A 9 -7.99 37.14 -37.31
N LEU A 10 -8.84 36.53 -36.44
CA LEU A 10 -8.82 36.53 -34.96
C LEU A 10 -9.31 37.85 -34.28
N LEU A 11 -10.08 37.88 -33.19
CA LEU A 11 -10.15 36.91 -32.10
C LEU A 11 -11.22 37.24 -31.03
N HIS A 12 -11.81 36.18 -30.47
CA HIS A 12 -12.41 36.02 -29.13
C HIS A 12 -13.71 36.74 -28.76
N THR A 13 -14.78 35.96 -28.69
CA THR A 13 -15.79 36.11 -27.63
C THR A 13 -16.27 34.74 -27.15
N ALA A 14 -16.38 34.63 -25.83
CA ALA A 14 -17.06 33.61 -25.03
C ALA A 14 -16.46 32.19 -25.03
N ALA A 15 -15.48 31.99 -24.14
CA ALA A 15 -15.27 30.69 -23.50
C ALA A 15 -16.48 30.41 -22.59
N GLN A 16 -17.47 29.69 -23.14
CA GLN A 16 -18.46 28.99 -22.34
C GLN A 16 -17.87 27.61 -22.03
N GLY A 17 -17.59 27.38 -20.74
CA GLY A 17 -17.18 26.09 -20.24
C GLY A 17 -18.31 25.08 -20.43
N GLU A 18 -18.18 24.25 -21.45
CA GLU A 18 -19.00 23.05 -21.58
C GLU A 18 -18.50 22.01 -20.58
N SER A 19 -19.20 21.95 -19.45
CA SER A 19 -19.18 20.80 -18.56
C SER A 19 -19.55 19.57 -19.39
N ARG A 20 -18.54 18.78 -19.78
CA ARG A 20 -18.77 17.42 -20.26
C ARG A 20 -19.29 16.62 -19.09
N ALA A 21 -20.61 16.56 -18.97
CA ALA A 21 -21.30 15.50 -18.27
C ALA A 21 -20.73 14.17 -18.80
N ALA A 22 -19.93 13.50 -17.97
CA ALA A 22 -19.42 12.18 -18.29
C ALA A 22 -20.62 11.26 -18.44
N ALA A 23 -20.92 10.87 -19.68
CA ALA A 23 -21.82 9.75 -19.93
C ALA A 23 -21.29 8.58 -19.12
N VAL A 24 -22.10 8.04 -18.21
CA VAL A 24 -21.80 6.81 -17.46
C VAL A 24 -21.82 5.67 -18.47
N GLY A 25 -20.72 5.56 -19.21
CA GLY A 25 -20.62 4.75 -20.41
C GLY A 25 -19.46 3.80 -20.24
N ARG A 26 -19.79 2.50 -20.29
CA ARG A 26 -18.92 1.30 -20.23
C ARG A 26 -18.04 1.21 -18.97
N ASP A 27 -18.04 0.03 -18.34
CA ASP A 27 -17.19 -0.26 -17.18
C ASP A 27 -15.72 -0.23 -17.62
N GLU A 28 -15.00 0.85 -17.28
CA GLU A 28 -13.61 1.09 -17.66
C GLU A 28 -12.65 0.01 -17.13
N TRP A 29 -13.07 -0.73 -16.09
CA TRP A 29 -12.34 -1.87 -15.55
C TRP A 29 -12.37 -3.07 -16.48
N LEU A 30 -13.44 -3.22 -17.26
CA LEU A 30 -13.66 -4.38 -18.13
C LEU A 30 -13.29 -4.11 -19.59
N PHE A 31 -13.24 -2.85 -20.02
CA PHE A 31 -12.98 -2.48 -21.42
C PHE A 31 -11.86 -1.43 -21.58
N THR A 32 -11.12 -1.51 -22.69
CA THR A 32 -10.16 -0.47 -23.08
C THR A 32 -10.88 0.79 -23.56
N PRO A 33 -10.21 1.95 -23.66
CA PRO A 33 -10.81 3.15 -24.26
C PRO A 33 -11.34 2.92 -25.68
N LEU A 34 -10.74 1.95 -26.40
CA LEU A 34 -11.12 1.51 -27.75
C LEU A 34 -12.26 0.48 -27.76
N GLY A 35 -12.75 0.03 -26.60
CA GLY A 35 -13.86 -0.90 -26.46
C GLY A 35 -13.47 -2.39 -26.49
N GLU A 36 -12.18 -2.71 -26.42
CA GLU A 36 -11.70 -4.09 -26.38
C GLU A 36 -11.80 -4.65 -24.96
N PRO A 37 -12.12 -5.94 -24.76
CA PRO A 37 -12.17 -6.53 -23.43
C PRO A 37 -10.78 -6.57 -22.80
N ARG A 38 -10.68 -6.19 -21.52
CA ARG A 38 -9.48 -6.37 -20.71
C ARG A 38 -9.43 -7.79 -20.15
N GLY A 39 -8.23 -8.31 -19.94
CA GLY A 39 -8.05 -9.52 -19.14
C GLY A 39 -8.56 -9.25 -17.71
N TYR A 40 -9.59 -9.98 -17.29
CA TYR A 40 -10.21 -9.83 -15.99
C TYR A 40 -10.06 -11.10 -15.16
N ILE A 41 -9.62 -10.94 -13.92
CA ILE A 41 -9.56 -12.02 -12.93
C ILE A 41 -10.53 -11.61 -11.82
N GLN A 42 -11.60 -12.39 -11.64
CA GLN A 42 -12.55 -12.16 -10.55
C GLN A 42 -11.83 -12.40 -9.22
N PRO A 43 -11.64 -11.37 -8.37
CA PRO A 43 -11.09 -11.59 -7.04
C PRO A 43 -12.12 -12.33 -6.18
N HIS A 44 -11.60 -13.13 -5.25
CA HIS A 44 -12.36 -13.69 -4.14
C HIS A 44 -12.36 -12.70 -2.95
N THR A 45 -12.71 -13.17 -1.76
CA THR A 45 -12.67 -12.37 -0.53
C THR A 45 -11.28 -11.81 -0.24
N LEU A 46 -11.21 -10.55 0.20
CA LEU A 46 -9.97 -9.94 0.66
C LEU A 46 -9.56 -10.56 2.01
N SER A 47 -8.55 -11.44 1.99
CA SER A 47 -8.11 -12.18 3.19
C SER A 47 -7.08 -11.42 4.03
N GLU A 48 -6.23 -10.62 3.40
CA GLU A 48 -5.14 -9.89 4.04
C GLU A 48 -5.03 -8.46 3.49
N LEU A 49 -4.84 -7.49 4.38
CA LEU A 49 -4.62 -6.09 4.02
C LEU A 49 -3.24 -5.63 4.51
N TRP A 50 -2.46 -5.07 3.58
CA TRP A 50 -1.09 -4.61 3.83
C TRP A 50 -1.02 -3.09 3.88
N PHE A 51 -0.44 -2.56 4.96
CA PHE A 51 -0.24 -1.13 5.16
C PHE A 51 1.23 -0.77 4.97
N HIS A 52 1.51 0.11 4.02
CA HIS A 52 2.82 0.72 3.86
C HIS A 52 2.95 1.93 4.79
N THR A 53 3.79 1.81 5.81
CA THR A 53 3.85 2.76 6.94
C THR A 53 4.68 4.03 6.67
N GLY A 54 5.38 4.09 5.54
CA GLY A 54 6.25 5.20 5.12
C GLY A 54 7.61 4.70 4.63
N THR A 55 8.55 5.58 4.24
CA THR A 55 9.90 5.19 3.77
C THR A 55 11.00 5.35 4.81
N ALA A 56 10.71 5.97 5.96
CA ALA A 56 11.69 6.14 7.02
C ALA A 56 12.10 4.76 7.60
N CYS A 57 13.39 4.44 7.56
CA CYS A 57 13.95 3.22 8.12
C CYS A 57 15.20 3.53 8.94
N ASN A 58 15.53 2.72 9.93
CA ASN A 58 16.79 2.83 10.69
C ASN A 58 17.96 2.08 10.04
N LEU A 59 17.68 1.26 9.01
CA LEU A 59 18.67 0.52 8.23
C LEU A 59 18.73 1.05 6.79
N ALA A 60 19.83 0.81 6.10
CA ALA A 60 20.03 1.16 4.69
C ALA A 60 20.46 -0.08 3.88
N CYS A 61 19.58 -1.09 3.83
CA CYS A 61 19.91 -2.37 3.21
C CYS A 61 20.12 -2.23 1.69
N PRO A 62 21.19 -2.80 1.11
CA PRO A 62 21.46 -2.69 -0.34
C PRO A 62 20.44 -3.44 -1.22
N PHE A 63 19.63 -4.30 -0.60
CA PHE A 63 18.57 -5.09 -1.23
C PHE A 63 17.16 -4.60 -0.85
N CYS A 64 17.02 -3.40 -0.29
CA CYS A 64 15.70 -2.85 0.03
C CYS A 64 14.94 -2.50 -1.26
N LEU A 65 13.79 -3.15 -1.48
CA LEU A 65 12.94 -2.92 -2.65
C LEU A 65 12.53 -1.45 -2.79
N GLU A 66 12.20 -0.80 -1.68
CA GLU A 66 11.77 0.61 -1.65
C GLU A 66 12.96 1.59 -1.54
N GLY A 67 14.16 1.10 -1.22
CA GLY A 67 15.33 1.94 -0.94
C GLY A 67 15.21 2.78 0.35
N SER A 68 14.36 2.35 1.28
CA SER A 68 14.16 2.99 2.59
C SER A 68 15.48 3.07 3.37
N ARG A 69 15.70 4.21 4.04
CA ARG A 69 16.95 4.52 4.75
C ARG A 69 16.77 5.57 5.85
N PRO A 70 17.76 5.76 6.73
CA PRO A 70 17.73 6.83 7.71
C PRO A 70 17.56 8.19 7.05
N GLY A 71 16.59 8.97 7.55
CA GLY A 71 16.28 10.30 7.02
C GLY A 71 15.44 10.30 5.73
N ASP A 72 15.01 9.15 5.20
CA ASP A 72 14.10 9.12 4.06
C ASP A 72 12.72 9.67 4.47
N ARG A 73 12.19 10.60 3.66
CA ARG A 73 10.92 11.30 3.87
C ARG A 73 10.06 11.33 2.60
N ARG A 74 10.37 10.47 1.61
CA ARG A 74 9.64 10.41 0.32
C ARG A 74 8.18 9.99 0.51
N LEU A 75 7.92 9.04 1.40
CA LEU A 75 6.57 8.73 1.88
C LEU A 75 6.46 9.10 3.36
N ALA A 76 5.46 9.90 3.69
CA ALA A 76 5.17 10.30 5.06
C ALA A 76 4.80 9.08 5.91
N ARG A 77 5.05 9.18 7.21
CA ARG A 77 4.60 8.17 8.16
C ARG A 77 3.10 8.27 8.33
N VAL A 78 2.44 7.13 8.30
CA VAL A 78 1.01 7.00 8.61
C VAL A 78 0.74 7.40 10.06
N THR A 79 -0.42 7.99 10.29
CA THR A 79 -0.98 8.29 11.61
C THR A 79 -2.09 7.30 11.96
N PHE A 80 -2.51 7.28 13.22
CA PHE A 80 -3.69 6.53 13.62
C PHE A 80 -4.95 6.90 12.81
N ALA A 81 -5.17 8.20 12.58
CA ALA A 81 -6.34 8.69 11.85
C ALA A 81 -6.35 8.27 10.38
N ASP A 82 -5.18 8.10 9.77
CA ASP A 82 -5.06 7.65 8.39
C ASP A 82 -5.49 6.19 8.24
N LEU A 83 -5.23 5.35 9.24
CA LEU A 83 -5.39 3.90 9.13
C LEU A 83 -6.73 3.37 9.63
N VAL A 84 -7.34 4.02 10.63
CA VAL A 84 -8.62 3.56 11.21
C VAL A 84 -9.71 3.30 10.17
N PRO A 85 -9.99 4.23 9.22
CA PRO A 85 -11.06 4.00 8.24
C PRO A 85 -10.84 2.75 7.39
N PHE A 86 -9.58 2.47 7.02
CA PHE A 86 -9.24 1.30 6.20
C PHE A 86 -9.21 -0.01 6.99
N ILE A 87 -8.89 0.06 8.29
CA ILE A 87 -9.02 -1.10 9.18
C ILE A 87 -10.50 -1.46 9.33
N ASP A 88 -11.38 -0.48 9.54
CA ASP A 88 -12.82 -0.68 9.65
C ASP A 88 -13.42 -1.25 8.36
N GLU A 89 -13.06 -0.65 7.22
CA GLU A 89 -13.50 -1.12 5.90
C GLU A 89 -12.98 -2.53 5.59
N GLY A 90 -11.70 -2.79 5.83
CA GLY A 90 -11.10 -4.11 5.65
C GLY A 90 -11.79 -5.17 6.53
N ALA A 91 -12.07 -4.83 7.78
CA ALA A 91 -12.81 -5.70 8.69
C ALA A 91 -14.22 -5.99 8.16
N ALA A 92 -14.94 -4.98 7.66
CA ALA A 92 -16.26 -5.16 7.04
C ALA A 92 -16.21 -6.02 5.76
N LEU A 93 -15.12 -5.96 4.99
CA LEU A 93 -14.87 -6.79 3.80
C LEU A 93 -14.44 -8.23 4.14
N GLY A 94 -14.26 -8.54 5.41
CA GLY A 94 -13.90 -9.88 5.88
C GLY A 94 -12.40 -10.17 5.91
N VAL A 95 -11.55 -9.14 5.94
CA VAL A 95 -10.11 -9.29 6.18
C VAL A 95 -9.86 -10.05 7.48
N ARG A 96 -8.89 -10.97 7.45
CA ARG A 96 -8.49 -11.79 8.60
C ARG A 96 -7.09 -11.48 9.08
N GLN A 97 -6.32 -10.68 8.33
CA GLN A 97 -4.94 -10.37 8.65
C GLN A 97 -4.60 -8.94 8.21
N PHE A 98 -4.09 -8.14 9.14
CA PHE A 98 -3.44 -6.86 8.83
C PHE A 98 -1.93 -7.01 8.96
N SER A 99 -1.21 -6.55 7.94
CA SER A 99 0.25 -6.61 7.84
C SER A 99 0.82 -5.21 7.66
N PHE A 100 1.81 -4.83 8.46
CA PHE A 100 2.45 -3.51 8.39
C PHE A 100 3.87 -3.65 7.82
N THR A 101 4.17 -2.87 6.77
CA THR A 101 5.42 -2.91 6.02
C THR A 101 5.89 -1.51 5.63
N GLY A 102 6.92 -1.41 4.77
CA GLY A 102 7.46 -0.17 4.24
C GLY A 102 8.90 0.07 4.69
N GLY A 103 9.16 1.21 5.31
CA GLY A 103 10.37 1.48 6.06
C GLY A 103 10.46 0.60 7.30
N GLU A 104 10.80 1.18 8.45
CA GLU A 104 10.74 0.46 9.72
C GLU A 104 9.44 0.82 10.45
N PRO A 105 8.44 -0.08 10.52
CA PRO A 105 7.14 0.21 11.13
C PRO A 105 7.25 0.73 12.57
N PHE A 106 8.24 0.26 13.34
CA PHE A 106 8.45 0.71 14.73
C PHE A 106 8.92 2.17 14.86
N LEU A 107 9.25 2.84 13.76
CA LEU A 107 9.46 4.30 13.75
C LEU A 107 8.14 5.10 13.74
N VAL A 108 7.01 4.45 13.47
CA VAL A 108 5.68 5.06 13.59
C VAL A 108 5.25 5.04 15.05
N ARG A 109 5.18 6.22 15.67
CA ARG A 109 4.81 6.38 17.09
C ARG A 109 3.43 5.81 17.41
N ASP A 110 2.50 5.91 16.46
CA ASP A 110 1.12 5.42 16.62
C ASP A 110 0.99 3.91 16.38
N LEU A 111 2.05 3.18 15.99
CA LEU A 111 1.94 1.78 15.59
C LEU A 111 1.30 0.93 16.71
N VAL A 112 1.72 1.10 17.96
CA VAL A 112 1.16 0.34 19.09
C VAL A 112 -0.35 0.59 19.21
N ARG A 113 -0.79 1.86 19.14
CA ARG A 113 -2.20 2.24 19.20
C ARG A 113 -3.01 1.66 18.03
N ILE A 114 -2.41 1.61 16.84
CA ILE A 114 -3.02 1.00 15.66
C ILE A 114 -3.20 -0.51 15.86
N LEU A 115 -2.17 -1.19 16.38
CA LEU A 115 -2.21 -2.63 16.65
C LEU A 115 -3.26 -2.96 17.72
N GLU A 116 -3.34 -2.17 18.79
CA GLU A 116 -4.38 -2.31 19.83
C GLU A 116 -5.79 -2.17 19.25
N TYR A 117 -6.00 -1.18 18.37
CA TYR A 117 -7.29 -0.97 17.71
C TYR A 117 -7.66 -2.14 16.79
N ALA A 118 -6.73 -2.58 15.94
CA ALA A 118 -6.93 -3.70 15.04
C ALA A 118 -7.23 -5.01 15.79
N LEU A 119 -6.52 -5.27 16.89
CA LEU A 119 -6.75 -6.43 17.76
C LEU A 119 -8.12 -6.39 18.43
N ALA A 120 -8.54 -5.23 18.92
CA ALA A 120 -9.86 -5.08 19.54
C ALA A 120 -10.99 -5.40 18.55
N LEU A 121 -10.90 -4.88 17.32
CA LEU A 121 -11.86 -5.20 16.26
C LEU A 121 -11.85 -6.68 15.87
N ALA A 122 -10.67 -7.26 15.72
CA ALA A 122 -10.50 -8.66 15.40
C ALA A 122 -11.13 -9.60 16.42
N PHE A 123 -10.95 -9.28 17.70
CA PHE A 123 -11.54 -10.02 18.82
C PHE A 123 -13.07 -9.96 18.79
N LEU A 124 -13.65 -8.79 18.53
CA LEU A 124 -15.09 -8.62 18.39
C LEU A 124 -15.67 -9.40 17.20
N GLN A 125 -14.86 -9.63 16.15
CA GLN A 125 -15.27 -10.31 14.92
C GLN A 125 -14.84 -11.79 14.84
N GLY A 126 -14.19 -12.33 15.89
CA GLY A 126 -13.77 -13.74 15.93
C GLY A 126 -12.65 -14.12 14.95
N SER A 127 -11.77 -13.17 14.60
CA SER A 127 -10.65 -13.40 13.66
C SER A 127 -9.29 -13.28 14.36
N SER A 128 -8.31 -14.11 13.98
CA SER A 128 -6.93 -14.02 14.49
C SER A 128 -6.13 -13.06 13.61
N VAL A 129 -6.11 -11.80 14.01
CA VAL A 129 -5.57 -10.71 13.19
C VAL A 129 -4.28 -10.24 13.82
N LEU A 130 -3.16 -10.42 13.14
CA LEU A 130 -1.95 -9.60 13.14
C LEU A 130 -0.76 -10.47 12.70
N ARG A 131 -0.11 -10.10 11.60
CA ARG A 131 1.22 -10.63 11.23
C ARG A 131 2.17 -9.46 10.99
N GLN A 132 3.11 -9.27 11.90
CA GLN A 132 4.15 -8.28 11.74
C GLN A 132 5.37 -8.94 11.07
N ARG A 133 5.77 -8.43 9.89
CA ARG A 133 7.10 -8.72 9.33
C ARG A 133 8.06 -7.59 9.72
N SER A 134 8.40 -7.49 11.00
CA SER A 134 9.46 -6.60 11.49
C SER A 134 10.76 -7.38 11.66
N LEU A 135 11.88 -6.79 11.24
CA LEU A 135 13.20 -7.42 11.30
C LEU A 135 13.97 -7.10 12.60
N GLN A 136 13.40 -6.33 13.53
CA GLN A 136 14.04 -6.00 14.81
C GLN A 136 13.38 -6.68 15.99
N GLY A 137 14.08 -7.69 16.52
CA GLY A 137 13.79 -8.31 17.80
C GLY A 137 14.01 -7.33 18.95
N ILE A 138 12.97 -7.14 19.76
CA ILE A 138 13.10 -6.57 21.11
C ILE A 138 13.99 -7.52 21.93
N ARG A 139 15.26 -7.18 22.16
CA ARG A 139 16.13 -7.99 23.03
C ARG A 139 15.91 -7.62 24.50
N ARG A 140 15.13 -8.43 25.20
CA ARG A 140 15.51 -9.07 26.47
C ARG A 140 14.87 -10.45 26.55
N GLY A 141 15.66 -11.47 26.21
CA GLY A 141 15.41 -12.87 26.55
C GLY A 141 14.23 -13.54 25.86
N GLN A 142 14.51 -14.60 25.09
CA GLN A 142 13.59 -15.52 24.41
C GLN A 142 13.18 -15.06 22.99
N ALA A 143 13.82 -15.70 22.02
CA ALA A 143 13.44 -15.65 20.61
C ALA A 143 12.21 -16.53 20.40
N ALA A 144 11.08 -15.92 20.05
CA ALA A 144 9.97 -16.66 19.46
C ALA A 144 10.27 -16.88 17.95
N PRO A 145 10.06 -18.07 17.39
CA PRO A 145 10.35 -18.36 15.99
C PRO A 145 9.46 -17.54 15.05
N CYS A 146 10.06 -16.91 14.05
CA CYS A 146 9.35 -16.30 12.94
C CYS A 146 9.07 -17.39 11.88
N ASP A 147 7.86 -17.93 11.86
CA ASP A 147 7.39 -18.83 10.80
C ASP A 147 6.93 -18.01 9.57
N LEU A 148 7.69 -18.11 8.49
CA LEU A 148 7.25 -17.84 7.12
C LEU A 148 7.83 -19.03 6.30
N ASP A 149 7.13 -19.82 5.50
CA ASP A 149 5.80 -19.75 4.91
C ASP A 149 5.27 -21.20 4.70
N GLY A 150 4.02 -21.35 4.26
CA GLY A 150 3.49 -22.66 3.87
C GLY A 150 4.38 -23.33 2.82
N GLY A 151 5.06 -24.42 3.20
CA GLY A 151 5.76 -25.31 2.26
C GLY A 151 7.25 -25.50 2.53
N GLN A 152 7.58 -26.71 2.99
CA GLN A 152 8.90 -27.36 3.00
C GLN A 152 10.02 -26.74 3.83
N ARG A 153 10.03 -27.23 5.07
CA ARG A 153 11.13 -27.26 6.05
C ARG A 153 12.47 -27.66 5.42
N SER A 154 13.43 -26.74 5.41
CA SER A 154 14.85 -27.09 5.36
C SER A 154 15.59 -26.30 6.44
N LEU A 155 16.14 -27.04 7.41
CA LEU A 155 16.84 -26.54 8.57
C LEU A 155 18.24 -26.05 8.14
N GLN A 156 18.39 -24.77 7.81
CA GLN A 156 19.69 -24.09 7.84
C GLN A 156 19.54 -22.73 8.53
N GLY A 157 20.00 -22.66 9.78
CA GLY A 157 20.14 -21.41 10.52
C GLY A 157 21.18 -20.52 9.87
N GLY A 158 20.72 -19.49 9.15
CA GLY A 158 21.54 -18.48 8.49
C GLY A 158 21.28 -17.08 9.04
N ARG A 159 22.35 -16.35 9.34
CA ARG A 159 22.39 -15.04 9.99
C ARG A 159 21.83 -13.94 9.08
N HIS A 160 20.57 -13.54 9.27
CA HIS A 160 19.96 -12.42 8.52
C HIS A 160 20.58 -11.05 8.86
N ASP A 161 21.12 -10.87 10.08
CA ASP A 161 21.78 -9.63 10.52
C ASP A 161 23.13 -9.36 9.83
N ALA A 162 23.81 -10.41 9.35
CA ALA A 162 25.17 -10.30 8.81
C ALA A 162 25.24 -9.64 7.42
N GLN A 163 24.12 -9.54 6.69
CA GLN A 163 24.06 -8.96 5.36
C GLN A 163 23.62 -7.48 5.35
N GLN A 164 23.43 -6.87 6.53
CA GLN A 164 22.83 -5.54 6.69
C GLN A 164 23.80 -4.35 6.51
N GLY A 165 25.00 -4.58 5.95
CA GLY A 165 25.85 -3.50 5.43
C GLY A 165 26.29 -2.46 6.46
N GLY A 166 26.72 -2.90 7.65
CA GLY A 166 27.33 -2.01 8.63
C GLY A 166 28.64 -1.41 8.12
N ARG A 167 28.70 -0.07 8.07
CA ARG A 167 29.93 0.70 8.26
C ARG A 167 29.77 1.51 9.53
#